data_AF-A0A9E3WPV0-F1
#
_entry.id   AF-A0A9E3WPV0-F1
#
_cell.length_a   1.000
_cell.length_b   1.000
_cell.length_c   1.000
_cell.angle_alpha   90.00
_cell.angle_beta   90.00
_cell.angle_gamma   90.00
#
_symmetry.space_group_name_H-M   'P 1'
#
loop_
_entity.id
_entity.type
_entity.pdbx_description
1 polymer ?
#
loop_
_entity_poly.entity_id
_entity_poly.type
_entity_poly.pdbx_seq_one_letter_code
_entity_poly.pdbx_strand_id
1 'polypeptide(L)'
;MDLAIIELDDPTPFDNVRPVEFAQGLPKLQSPVQVIGYPTGGSTISVTEGVVSRIEHRSYSYGAEGLRIQVDAAINPGNSGGPAVADGKVIGIAFQKQNSADNIGYLIPSEEVAAFLADIKDGNYDGKPSIRVTYQNLLNRGFRDSLGLDAAMKEVVIQDILSEESEYPLQVGDVVTHVGTYDLDNSGIARFSDELRFELSYFESIVAKDGKVPLTIIRDDTEVKVDVPLEEKPLELFRSLKGESPEYFVYGPLVFVEATADFTAALEAQMLGSDLSVRAHSVAMLRLLMWRDSPLVSRRYDEPAFEGEQLVMLSNSLPHKISLGYGSPATNVVKAVNGTDIRNMRHLVELLRDSKDEFIHSDFDAKFSEKLVFSREEIEAASDDILTANGVSRRASTELLEVWEAE
;
A
#
# COMPACT_ATOMS: atom_id res chain seq x y z
N MET A 1 3.37 3.61 6.89
CA MET A 1 4.52 4.53 6.94
C MET A 1 5.81 3.70 7.00
N ASP A 2 6.94 4.15 6.44
CA ASP A 2 8.21 3.40 6.46
C ASP A 2 8.94 3.52 7.82
N LEU A 3 8.30 3.02 8.88
CA LEU A 3 8.75 3.10 10.28
C LEU A 3 8.64 1.73 10.95
N ALA A 4 9.54 1.48 11.91
CA ALA A 4 9.51 0.30 12.77
C ALA A 4 9.95 0.65 14.19
N ILE A 5 9.41 -0.06 15.18
CA ILE A 5 9.95 -0.08 16.55
C ILE A 5 10.76 -1.35 16.73
N ILE A 6 11.93 -1.21 17.35
CA ILE A 6 12.77 -2.33 17.74
C ILE A 6 13.02 -2.22 19.25
N GLU A 7 12.79 -3.31 19.95
CA GLU A 7 13.13 -3.49 21.36
C GLU A 7 14.25 -4.52 21.47
N LEU A 8 15.18 -4.30 22.41
CA LEU A 8 16.19 -5.29 22.75
C LEU A 8 15.67 -6.13 23.92
N ASP A 9 15.74 -7.46 23.81
CA ASP A 9 15.43 -8.37 24.92
C ASP A 9 16.24 -8.04 26.18
N ASP A 10 17.49 -7.60 25.98
CA ASP A 10 18.36 -7.06 27.02
C ASP A 10 18.63 -5.56 26.76
N PRO A 11 17.95 -4.65 27.49
CA PRO A 11 18.11 -3.22 27.31
C PRO A 11 19.33 -2.63 28.01
N THR A 12 20.15 -3.44 28.71
CA THR A 12 21.34 -2.94 29.44
C THR A 12 22.34 -2.13 28.60
N PRO A 13 22.50 -2.35 27.27
CA PRO A 13 23.31 -1.45 26.45
C PRO A 13 22.84 0.02 26.45
N PHE A 14 21.60 0.30 26.85
CA PHE A 14 21.03 1.65 26.91
C PHE A 14 21.12 2.31 28.29
N ASP A 15 21.59 1.63 29.34
CA ASP A 15 21.59 2.16 30.73
C ASP A 15 22.28 3.52 30.88
N ASN A 16 23.27 3.80 30.02
CA ASN A 16 24.03 5.04 30.02
C ASN A 16 23.85 5.87 28.74
N VAL A 17 22.84 5.54 27.93
CA VAL A 17 22.53 6.25 26.69
C VAL A 17 21.42 7.26 26.96
N ARG A 18 21.68 8.54 26.66
CA ARG A 18 20.63 9.56 26.69
C ARG A 18 19.77 9.42 25.43
N PRO A 19 18.45 9.21 25.54
CA PRO A 19 17.57 9.20 24.38
C PRO A 19 17.61 10.54 23.64
N VAL A 20 17.44 10.48 22.33
CA VAL A 20 17.29 11.68 21.51
C VAL A 20 15.96 12.36 21.81
N GLU A 21 15.93 13.68 21.73
CA GLU A 21 14.70 14.47 21.87
C GLU A 21 14.19 14.87 20.49
N PHE A 22 12.91 14.59 20.23
CA PHE A 22 12.24 15.04 19.01
C PHE A 22 11.90 16.53 19.09
N ALA A 23 12.03 17.22 17.96
CA ALA A 23 11.57 18.58 17.78
C ALA A 23 10.03 18.62 17.81
N GLN A 24 9.49 19.76 18.24
CA GLN A 24 8.06 20.04 18.21
C GLN A 24 7.81 20.99 17.03
N GLY A 25 6.88 20.64 16.16
CA GLY A 25 6.62 21.43 14.96
C GLY A 25 7.54 21.08 13.79
N LEU A 26 7.15 21.54 12.60
CA LEU A 26 7.97 21.46 11.39
C LEU A 26 9.16 22.44 11.44
N PRO A 27 10.33 22.05 10.91
CA PRO A 27 11.46 22.96 10.79
C PRO A 27 11.19 24.06 9.76
N LYS A 28 11.90 25.19 9.87
CA LYS A 28 11.85 26.23 8.84
C LYS A 28 12.64 25.82 7.61
N LEU A 29 12.25 26.33 6.44
CA LEU A 29 13.07 26.17 5.25
C LEU A 29 14.46 26.78 5.49
N GLN A 30 15.47 26.25 4.82
CA GLN A 30 16.88 26.65 4.92
C GLN A 30 17.53 26.39 6.30
N SER A 31 16.82 25.79 7.26
CA SER A 31 17.42 25.40 8.55
C SER A 31 18.54 24.37 8.32
N PRO A 32 19.72 24.52 8.95
CA PRO A 32 20.77 23.51 8.90
C PRO A 32 20.29 22.18 9.46
N VAL A 33 20.69 21.09 8.82
CA VAL A 33 20.36 19.72 9.25
C VAL A 33 21.59 18.82 9.15
N GLN A 34 21.74 17.96 10.14
CA GLN A 34 22.72 16.87 10.14
C GLN A 34 22.00 15.54 10.07
N VAL A 35 22.39 14.66 9.15
CA VAL A 35 21.89 13.29 9.08
C VAL A 35 22.97 12.34 9.55
N ILE A 36 22.62 11.49 10.51
CA ILE A 36 23.57 10.65 11.24
C ILE A 36 23.23 9.18 10.99
N GLY A 37 24.20 8.36 10.60
CA GLY A 37 23.97 6.94 10.32
C GLY A 37 25.23 6.12 10.07
N TYR A 38 25.06 4.93 9.52
CA TYR A 38 26.13 3.97 9.23
C TYR A 38 26.07 3.54 7.76
N PRO A 39 26.77 4.23 6.84
CA PRO A 39 26.65 3.98 5.42
C PRO A 39 27.21 2.61 5.04
N THR A 40 26.68 2.02 3.96
CA THR A 40 27.08 0.71 3.47
C THR A 40 28.60 0.61 3.30
N GLY A 41 29.18 -0.45 3.87
CA GLY A 41 30.62 -0.75 3.77
C GLY A 41 31.48 -0.20 4.91
N GLY A 42 30.88 0.51 5.87
CA GLY A 42 31.56 0.98 7.09
C GLY A 42 30.86 0.53 8.37
N SER A 43 31.62 0.47 9.48
CA SER A 43 31.11 0.25 10.84
C SER A 43 31.25 1.48 11.74
N THR A 44 31.67 2.60 11.17
CA THR A 44 31.86 3.87 11.87
C THR A 44 30.74 4.83 11.52
N ILE A 45 30.40 5.69 12.49
CA ILE A 45 29.38 6.73 12.32
C ILE A 45 29.74 7.67 11.16
N SER A 46 28.74 8.05 10.37
CA SER A 46 28.82 9.05 9.32
C SER A 46 27.85 10.19 9.63
N VAL A 47 28.28 11.40 9.35
CA VAL A 47 27.46 12.61 9.45
C VAL A 47 27.50 13.31 8.11
N THR A 48 26.32 13.59 7.55
CA THR A 48 26.16 14.43 6.36
C THR A 48 25.39 15.68 6.74
N GLU A 49 25.83 16.83 6.23
CA GLU A 49 25.21 18.12 6.53
C GLU A 49 24.51 18.68 5.29
N GLY A 50 23.46 19.46 5.53
CA GLY A 50 22.71 20.16 4.49
C GLY A 50 21.73 21.13 5.12
N VAL A 51 20.68 21.45 4.37
CA VAL A 51 19.56 22.30 4.79
C VAL A 51 18.22 21.68 4.45
N VAL A 52 17.19 22.09 5.20
CA VAL A 52 15.80 21.84 4.85
C VAL A 52 15.45 22.57 3.56
N SER A 53 15.23 21.82 2.49
CA SER A 53 15.00 22.35 1.14
C SER A 53 13.51 22.55 0.83
N ARG A 54 12.66 21.66 1.32
CA ARG A 54 11.20 21.67 1.09
C ARG A 54 10.50 20.84 2.17
N ILE A 55 9.25 21.16 2.44
CA ILE A 55 8.34 20.26 3.15
C ILE A 55 7.10 20.09 2.29
N GLU A 56 6.65 18.86 2.08
CA GLU A 56 5.51 18.55 1.21
C GLU A 56 4.72 17.35 1.73
N HIS A 57 3.43 17.30 1.43
CA HIS A 57 2.55 16.17 1.75
C HIS A 57 2.39 15.29 0.51
N ARG A 58 2.84 14.03 0.58
CA ARG A 58 2.92 13.12 -0.56
C ARG A 58 2.72 11.66 -0.12
N SER A 59 2.46 10.81 -1.10
CA SER A 59 2.41 9.36 -0.87
C SER A 59 3.80 8.79 -0.55
N TYR A 60 3.80 7.86 0.39
CA TYR A 60 4.89 6.98 0.83
C TYR A 60 4.75 5.60 0.17
N SER A 61 5.69 4.70 0.48
CA SER A 61 5.55 3.27 0.17
C SER A 61 4.25 2.69 0.76
N TYR A 62 3.75 1.62 0.14
CA TYR A 62 2.57 0.86 0.59
C TYR A 62 1.28 1.70 0.70
N GLY A 63 1.14 2.74 -0.13
CA GLY A 63 -0.09 3.52 -0.23
C GLY A 63 -0.38 4.44 0.96
N ALA A 64 0.57 4.60 1.89
CA ALA A 64 0.45 5.59 2.97
C ALA A 64 0.66 7.01 2.43
N GLU A 65 0.06 8.02 3.05
CA GLU A 65 0.33 9.43 2.75
C GLU A 65 0.80 10.18 4.00
N GLY A 66 1.66 11.18 3.80
CA GLY A 66 2.13 12.00 4.90
C GLY A 66 3.07 13.11 4.47
N LEU A 67 3.47 13.92 5.46
CA LEU A 67 4.50 14.92 5.29
C LEU A 67 5.86 14.27 5.10
N ARG A 68 6.66 14.80 4.18
CA ARG A 68 8.09 14.53 4.05
C ARG A 68 8.88 15.83 4.05
N ILE A 69 10.02 15.82 4.74
CA ILE A 69 11.00 16.92 4.68
C ILE A 69 12.06 16.55 3.65
N GLN A 70 12.21 17.37 2.61
CA GLN A 70 13.32 17.26 1.67
C GLN A 70 14.53 17.99 2.21
N VAL A 71 15.70 17.35 2.12
CA VAL A 71 17.00 17.91 2.49
C VAL A 71 18.00 17.75 1.34
N ASP A 72 19.02 18.60 1.29
CA ASP A 72 20.15 18.46 0.35
C ASP A 72 21.36 17.73 0.96
N ALA A 73 21.25 17.30 2.23
CA ALA A 73 22.20 16.41 2.85
C ALA A 73 22.22 15.05 2.13
N ALA A 74 23.42 14.49 1.94
CA ALA A 74 23.57 13.20 1.27
C ALA A 74 22.93 12.08 2.11
N ILE A 75 21.92 11.41 1.53
CA ILE A 75 21.32 10.17 2.04
C ILE A 75 21.82 9.01 1.20
N ASN A 76 22.59 8.13 1.83
CA ASN A 76 23.11 6.91 1.21
C ASN A 76 22.52 5.68 1.91
N PRO A 77 22.47 4.51 1.24
CA PRO A 77 22.16 3.25 1.90
C PRO A 77 23.00 3.08 3.18
N GLY A 78 22.32 2.72 4.27
CA GLY A 78 22.90 2.63 5.62
C GLY A 78 22.72 3.87 6.51
N ASN A 79 22.46 5.06 5.94
CA ASN A 79 22.02 6.21 6.73
C ASN A 79 20.49 6.29 6.88
N SER A 80 19.74 5.60 6.00
CA SER A 80 18.29 5.39 6.19
C SER A 80 18.00 4.67 7.52
N GLY A 81 16.97 5.11 8.23
CA GLY A 81 16.66 4.73 9.61
C GLY A 81 17.35 5.60 10.68
N GLY A 82 18.39 6.35 10.30
CA GLY A 82 19.12 7.24 11.20
C GLY A 82 18.40 8.58 11.46
N PRO A 83 18.71 9.26 12.59
CA PRO A 83 18.11 10.55 12.90
C PRO A 83 18.66 11.68 12.04
N ALA A 84 17.77 12.59 11.66
CA ALA A 84 18.11 13.91 11.17
C ALA A 84 17.91 14.95 12.27
N VAL A 85 18.94 15.73 12.56
CA VAL A 85 19.02 16.63 13.72
C VAL A 85 19.16 18.08 13.26
N ALA A 86 18.36 18.96 13.84
CA ALA A 86 18.52 20.41 13.76
C ALA A 86 18.40 21.00 15.16
N ASP A 87 19.24 21.97 15.51
CA ASP A 87 19.28 22.61 16.83
C ASP A 87 19.34 21.62 18.02
N GLY A 88 20.05 20.49 17.84
CA GLY A 88 20.21 19.45 18.85
C GLY A 88 18.98 18.56 19.08
N LYS A 89 17.93 18.71 18.26
CA LYS A 89 16.72 17.88 18.30
C LYS A 89 16.50 17.13 17.00
N VAL A 90 15.93 15.94 17.09
CA VAL A 90 15.57 15.15 15.91
C VAL A 90 14.37 15.80 15.24
N ILE A 91 14.52 16.20 13.97
CA ILE A 91 13.44 16.76 13.15
C ILE A 91 12.79 15.71 12.24
N GLY A 92 13.39 14.52 12.15
CA GLY A 92 12.85 13.39 11.39
C GLY A 92 13.81 12.20 11.31
N ILE A 93 13.36 11.15 10.65
CA ILE A 93 14.12 9.92 10.36
C ILE A 93 14.42 9.87 8.87
N ALA A 94 15.68 9.65 8.49
CA ALA A 94 16.05 9.51 7.08
C ALA A 94 15.42 8.24 6.48
N PHE A 95 14.78 8.31 5.31
CA PHE A 95 14.19 7.10 4.69
C PHE A 95 14.66 6.88 3.25
N GLN A 96 14.47 7.86 2.34
CA GLN A 96 14.69 7.65 0.92
C GLN A 96 15.55 8.73 0.26
N LYS A 97 16.38 8.31 -0.70
CA LYS A 97 16.98 9.16 -1.72
C LYS A 97 16.16 9.10 -3.00
N GLN A 98 15.95 10.24 -3.66
CA GLN A 98 15.46 10.23 -5.04
C GLN A 98 16.56 9.70 -5.98
N ASN A 99 16.44 8.47 -6.46
CA ASN A 99 17.49 7.83 -7.29
C ASN A 99 17.77 8.55 -8.62
N SER A 100 16.82 9.35 -9.11
CA SER A 100 16.95 10.10 -10.36
C SER A 100 17.52 11.51 -10.20
N ALA A 101 17.88 11.93 -8.98
CA ALA A 101 18.38 13.27 -8.70
C ALA A 101 19.51 13.25 -7.66
N ASP A 102 20.49 14.12 -7.86
CA ASP A 102 21.56 14.33 -6.88
C ASP A 102 21.11 15.28 -5.78
N ASN A 103 21.62 15.06 -4.56
CA ASN A 103 21.37 15.91 -3.38
C ASN A 103 19.88 16.12 -3.07
N ILE A 104 19.06 15.06 -3.22
CA ILE A 104 17.68 15.03 -2.76
C ILE A 104 17.51 13.84 -1.83
N GLY A 105 17.54 14.13 -0.53
CA GLY A 105 17.17 13.22 0.53
C GLY A 105 15.80 13.55 1.11
N TYR A 106 15.11 12.56 1.64
CA TYR A 106 13.85 12.77 2.35
C TYR A 106 13.89 12.19 3.77
N LEU A 107 13.21 12.90 4.66
CA LEU A 107 13.00 12.54 6.06
C LEU A 107 11.52 12.33 6.33
N ILE A 108 11.21 11.36 7.18
CA ILE A 108 9.92 11.21 7.86
C ILE A 108 9.94 12.19 9.04
N PRO A 109 9.13 13.26 9.05
CA PRO A 109 9.14 14.29 10.10
C PRO A 109 8.81 13.74 11.49
N SER A 110 9.25 14.43 12.53
CA SER A 110 8.94 14.06 13.92
C SER A 110 7.45 13.99 14.22
N GLU A 111 6.63 14.81 13.56
CA GLU A 111 5.17 14.77 13.69
C GLU A 111 4.58 13.46 13.15
N GLU A 112 5.11 12.95 12.03
CA GLU A 112 4.72 11.65 11.47
C GLU A 112 5.15 10.50 12.38
N VAL A 113 6.34 10.60 12.97
CA VAL A 113 6.81 9.63 13.98
C VAL A 113 5.91 9.65 15.20
N ALA A 114 5.53 10.83 15.69
CA ALA A 114 4.64 10.96 16.84
C ALA A 114 3.23 10.39 16.56
N ALA A 115 2.69 10.62 15.37
CA ALA A 115 1.42 10.04 14.93
C ALA A 115 1.50 8.51 14.88
N PHE A 116 2.55 7.97 14.26
CA PHE A 116 2.81 6.52 14.23
C PHE A 116 2.90 5.92 15.63
N LEU A 117 3.66 6.53 16.55
CA LEU A 117 3.78 6.07 17.93
C LEU A 117 2.47 6.17 18.73
N ALA A 118 1.55 7.05 18.33
CA ALA A 118 0.24 7.17 18.96
C ALA A 118 -0.72 6.09 18.46
N ASP A 119 -0.68 5.80 17.17
CA ASP A 119 -1.44 4.75 16.48
C ASP A 119 -1.14 3.38 17.09
N ILE A 120 0.14 2.99 17.14
CA ILE A 120 0.55 1.64 17.58
C ILE A 120 0.52 1.38 19.09
N LYS A 121 -0.12 2.25 19.89
CA LYS A 121 -0.18 2.09 21.35
C LYS A 121 -0.97 0.86 21.79
N ASP A 122 -1.95 0.45 21.00
CA ASP A 122 -2.75 -0.75 21.24
C ASP A 122 -2.10 -2.03 20.68
N GLY A 123 -0.97 -1.87 19.98
CA GLY A 123 -0.23 -2.95 19.32
C GLY A 123 -0.54 -3.12 17.83
N ASN A 124 -1.47 -2.35 17.27
CA ASN A 124 -1.87 -2.43 15.87
C ASN A 124 -1.53 -1.14 15.12
N TYR A 125 -1.22 -1.24 13.83
CA TYR A 125 -1.04 -0.06 12.98
C TYR A 125 -2.25 0.06 12.04
N ASP A 126 -3.14 0.98 12.37
CA ASP A 126 -4.38 1.23 11.63
C ASP A 126 -4.16 2.25 10.51
N GLY A 127 -3.08 3.04 10.62
CA GLY A 127 -2.72 4.05 9.63
C GLY A 127 -3.46 5.35 9.86
N LYS A 128 -3.55 6.16 8.80
CA LYS A 128 -4.19 7.49 8.90
C LYS A 128 -5.59 7.42 8.31
N PRO A 129 -6.64 7.72 9.11
CA PRO A 129 -7.96 7.86 8.55
C PRO A 129 -8.03 9.15 7.73
N SER A 130 -8.90 9.17 6.74
CA SER A 130 -9.07 10.30 5.82
C SER A 130 -10.54 10.55 5.54
N ILE A 131 -10.87 11.74 5.02
CA ILE A 131 -12.18 11.90 4.38
C ILE A 131 -12.21 11.04 3.11
N ARG A 132 -13.36 10.44 2.82
CA ARG A 132 -13.52 9.46 1.73
C ARG A 132 -14.09 10.12 0.48
N VAL A 133 -13.34 11.04 -0.12
CA VAL A 133 -13.74 11.74 -1.35
C VAL A 133 -12.58 11.92 -2.31
N THR A 134 -12.90 12.08 -3.60
CA THR A 134 -11.98 12.69 -4.57
C THR A 134 -12.43 14.12 -4.85
N TYR A 135 -11.48 15.00 -5.15
CA TYR A 135 -11.79 16.38 -5.52
C TYR A 135 -11.05 16.79 -6.79
N GLN A 136 -11.68 17.69 -7.55
CA GLN A 136 -11.13 18.25 -8.77
C GLN A 136 -10.76 19.72 -8.57
N ASN A 137 -9.58 20.11 -9.07
CA ASN A 137 -9.18 21.50 -9.09
C ASN A 137 -10.07 22.32 -10.05
N LEU A 138 -10.32 23.57 -9.69
CA LEU A 138 -11.18 24.48 -10.45
C LEU A 138 -10.34 25.51 -11.23
N LEU A 139 -9.18 25.12 -11.77
CA LEU A 139 -8.31 26.03 -12.53
C LEU A 139 -8.94 26.48 -13.86
N ASN A 140 -9.73 25.62 -14.50
CA ASN A 140 -10.38 25.91 -15.76
C ASN A 140 -11.57 26.87 -15.58
N ARG A 141 -11.54 28.02 -16.26
CA ARG A 141 -12.61 29.03 -16.19
C ARG A 141 -13.96 28.50 -16.66
N GLY A 142 -14.00 27.80 -17.79
CA GLY A 142 -15.26 27.26 -18.32
C GLY A 142 -15.92 26.26 -17.37
N PHE A 143 -15.11 25.47 -16.65
CA PHE A 143 -15.60 24.56 -15.63
C PHE A 143 -16.22 25.33 -14.45
N ARG A 144 -15.54 26.36 -13.92
CA ARG A 144 -16.11 27.22 -12.87
C ARG A 144 -17.41 27.91 -13.31
N ASP A 145 -17.40 28.50 -14.49
CA ASP A 145 -18.56 29.21 -15.06
C ASP A 145 -19.76 28.24 -15.21
N SER A 146 -19.51 26.96 -15.54
CA SER A 146 -20.56 25.94 -15.66
C SER A 146 -21.21 25.54 -14.33
N LEU A 147 -20.50 25.75 -13.22
CA LEU A 147 -20.97 25.49 -11.87
C LEU A 147 -21.65 26.73 -11.24
N GLY A 148 -21.74 27.85 -11.97
CA GLY A 148 -22.32 29.09 -11.45
C GLY A 148 -21.45 29.82 -10.42
N LEU A 149 -20.21 29.36 -10.21
CA LEU A 149 -19.31 29.91 -9.20
C LEU A 149 -18.82 31.31 -9.63
N ASP A 150 -18.76 32.24 -8.68
CA ASP A 150 -18.16 33.56 -8.91
C ASP A 150 -16.71 33.39 -9.41
N ALA A 151 -16.27 34.25 -10.34
CA ALA A 151 -14.88 34.27 -10.81
C ALA A 151 -13.86 34.51 -9.67
N ALA A 152 -14.31 35.04 -8.53
CA ALA A 152 -13.53 35.21 -7.31
C ALA A 152 -13.37 33.92 -6.47
N MET A 153 -14.13 32.86 -6.77
CA MET A 153 -14.10 31.57 -6.08
C MET A 153 -12.85 30.79 -6.50
N LYS A 154 -12.11 30.33 -5.51
CA LYS A 154 -10.77 29.77 -5.64
C LYS A 154 -10.69 28.37 -5.04
N GLU A 155 -11.63 27.46 -5.19
CA GLU A 155 -11.59 26.26 -4.34
C GLU A 155 -11.68 24.94 -5.13
N VAL A 156 -11.96 23.82 -4.47
CA VAL A 156 -12.04 22.49 -5.10
C VAL A 156 -13.45 21.94 -5.06
N VAL A 157 -13.83 21.16 -6.07
CA VAL A 157 -15.15 20.53 -6.15
C VAL A 157 -15.05 19.06 -5.80
N ILE A 158 -15.97 18.55 -4.97
CA ILE A 158 -16.10 17.12 -4.70
C ILE A 158 -16.54 16.41 -5.99
N GLN A 159 -15.72 15.46 -6.43
CA GLN A 159 -15.94 14.72 -7.66
C GLN A 159 -16.61 13.37 -7.38
N ASP A 160 -16.07 12.59 -6.45
CA ASP A 160 -16.60 11.28 -6.07
C ASP A 160 -16.64 11.14 -4.54
N ILE A 161 -17.62 10.38 -4.05
CA ILE A 161 -17.70 9.94 -2.65
C ILE A 161 -17.34 8.46 -2.60
N LEU A 162 -16.34 8.14 -1.81
CA LEU A 162 -15.78 6.79 -1.62
C LEU A 162 -16.20 6.16 -0.29
N SER A 163 -17.01 6.87 0.51
CA SER A 163 -17.64 6.34 1.72
C SER A 163 -18.87 5.51 1.34
N GLU A 164 -19.09 4.41 2.07
CA GLU A 164 -20.32 3.62 1.97
C GLU A 164 -21.45 4.13 2.88
N GLU A 165 -21.19 5.17 3.69
CA GLU A 165 -22.22 5.75 4.56
C GLU A 165 -23.38 6.33 3.76
N SER A 166 -24.61 5.86 4.03
CA SER A 166 -25.81 6.33 3.34
C SER A 166 -26.11 7.81 3.56
N GLU A 167 -25.64 8.38 4.67
CA GLU A 167 -25.85 9.79 5.06
C GLU A 167 -24.52 10.54 5.19
N TYR A 168 -23.60 10.36 4.23
CA TYR A 168 -22.34 11.07 4.22
C TYR A 168 -22.56 12.60 4.10
N PRO A 169 -21.87 13.46 4.90
CA PRO A 169 -22.16 14.89 4.95
C PRO A 169 -21.90 15.68 3.65
N LEU A 170 -21.01 15.18 2.80
CA LEU A 170 -20.65 15.77 1.50
C LEU A 170 -21.50 15.19 0.37
N GLN A 171 -21.65 15.97 -0.70
CA GLN A 171 -22.32 15.60 -1.94
C GLN A 171 -21.41 15.87 -3.14
N VAL A 172 -21.53 15.06 -4.18
CA VAL A 172 -20.87 15.33 -5.47
C VAL A 172 -21.33 16.71 -5.97
N GLY A 173 -20.36 17.56 -6.32
CA GLY A 173 -20.61 18.95 -6.72
C GLY A 173 -20.46 19.99 -5.61
N ASP A 174 -20.34 19.58 -4.34
CA ASP A 174 -20.00 20.52 -3.26
C ASP A 174 -18.65 21.19 -3.53
N VAL A 175 -18.57 22.49 -3.33
CA VAL A 175 -17.31 23.23 -3.44
C VAL A 175 -16.72 23.43 -2.06
N VAL A 176 -15.63 22.76 -1.74
CA VAL A 176 -14.98 22.86 -0.43
C VAL A 176 -14.12 24.11 -0.40
N THR A 177 -14.46 25.06 0.46
CA THR A 177 -13.78 26.35 0.55
C THR A 177 -12.79 26.48 1.68
N HIS A 178 -13.08 25.83 2.81
CA HIS A 178 -12.21 25.84 3.97
C HIS A 178 -12.10 24.45 4.57
N VAL A 179 -10.91 24.16 5.09
CA VAL A 179 -10.65 23.04 5.99
C VAL A 179 -10.30 23.60 7.37
N GLY A 180 -11.18 23.40 8.35
CA GLY A 180 -11.15 24.12 9.61
C GLY A 180 -11.18 25.64 9.39
N THR A 181 -10.08 26.32 9.75
CA THR A 181 -9.92 27.77 9.60
C THR A 181 -9.04 28.15 8.41
N TYR A 182 -8.65 27.19 7.57
CA TYR A 182 -7.72 27.40 6.47
C TYR A 182 -8.47 27.54 5.14
N ASP A 183 -8.31 28.68 4.48
CA ASP A 183 -8.87 28.95 3.15
C ASP A 183 -8.10 28.14 2.09
N LEU A 184 -8.81 27.38 1.27
CA LEU A 184 -8.25 26.64 0.15
C LEU A 184 -8.10 27.53 -1.09
N ASP A 185 -7.05 27.31 -1.86
CA ASP A 185 -6.92 27.82 -3.22
C ASP A 185 -7.44 26.83 -4.27
N ASN A 186 -7.44 27.25 -5.54
CA ASN A 186 -8.15 26.56 -6.62
C ASN A 186 -7.47 25.25 -7.04
N SER A 187 -6.34 24.95 -6.40
CA SER A 187 -5.59 23.71 -6.52
C SER A 187 -5.78 22.81 -5.28
N GLY A 188 -6.65 23.19 -4.34
CA GLY A 188 -6.88 22.46 -3.10
C GLY A 188 -5.78 22.67 -2.07
N ILE A 189 -5.03 23.77 -2.18
CA ILE A 189 -3.88 24.05 -1.32
C ILE A 189 -4.24 25.17 -0.34
N ALA A 190 -4.01 24.93 0.94
CA ALA A 190 -4.14 25.92 2.00
C ALA A 190 -2.78 26.37 2.51
N ARG A 191 -2.72 27.63 2.97
CA ARG A 191 -1.51 28.21 3.57
C ARG A 191 -1.41 27.80 5.05
N PHE A 192 -0.37 27.05 5.39
CA PHE A 192 -0.07 26.66 6.77
C PHE A 192 0.77 27.73 7.49
N SER A 193 1.75 28.32 6.80
CA SER A 193 2.58 29.42 7.30
C SER A 193 2.98 30.36 6.15
N ASP A 194 3.78 31.39 6.41
CA ASP A 194 4.27 32.29 5.36
C ASP A 194 5.11 31.56 4.29
N GLU A 195 5.74 30.44 4.65
CA GLU A 195 6.61 29.65 3.78
C GLU A 195 5.97 28.34 3.32
N LEU A 196 5.03 27.78 4.08
CA LEU A 196 4.50 26.44 3.88
C LEU A 196 3.05 26.44 3.42
N ARG A 197 2.79 25.63 2.41
CA ARG A 197 1.46 25.38 1.85
C ARG A 197 1.29 23.89 1.62
N PHE A 198 0.12 23.37 1.93
CA PHE A 198 -0.17 21.95 1.82
C PHE A 198 -1.53 21.71 1.17
N GLU A 199 -1.69 20.52 0.62
CA GLU A 199 -2.99 20.06 0.11
C GLU A 199 -3.96 19.80 1.27
N LEU A 200 -5.26 19.81 0.98
CA LEU A 200 -6.34 19.55 1.93
C LEU A 200 -6.05 18.36 2.85
N SER A 201 -5.54 17.26 2.29
CA SER A 201 -5.28 16.00 3.02
C SER A 201 -4.33 16.14 4.21
N TYR A 202 -3.39 17.08 4.16
CA TYR A 202 -2.55 17.37 5.34
C TYR A 202 -3.38 17.93 6.49
N PHE A 203 -4.31 18.84 6.18
CA PHE A 203 -5.10 19.54 7.19
C PHE A 203 -6.07 18.63 7.93
N GLU A 204 -6.56 17.56 7.28
CA GLU A 204 -7.40 16.53 7.91
C GLU A 204 -6.83 16.07 9.26
N SER A 205 -5.53 15.76 9.29
CA SER A 205 -4.85 15.27 10.49
C SER A 205 -4.69 16.30 11.62
N ILE A 206 -4.65 17.60 11.30
CA ILE A 206 -4.36 18.66 12.28
C ILE A 206 -5.59 19.47 12.71
N VAL A 207 -6.66 19.48 11.90
CA VAL A 207 -7.91 20.16 12.26
C VAL A 207 -8.96 19.20 12.82
N ALA A 208 -8.77 17.88 12.65
CA ALA A 208 -9.74 16.91 13.09
C ALA A 208 -10.00 17.00 14.59
N LYS A 209 -11.27 16.88 14.94
CA LYS A 209 -11.74 16.87 16.31
C LYS A 209 -12.84 15.83 16.44
N ASP A 210 -12.74 14.98 17.47
CA ASP A 210 -13.72 13.93 17.75
C ASP A 210 -13.99 13.02 16.53
N GLY A 211 -12.93 12.71 15.77
CA GLY A 211 -13.01 11.86 14.56
C GLY A 211 -13.59 12.55 13.32
N LYS A 212 -13.77 13.88 13.32
CA LYS A 212 -14.35 14.62 12.20
C LYS A 212 -13.51 15.81 11.78
N VAL A 213 -13.52 16.11 10.48
CA VAL A 213 -12.91 17.28 9.86
C VAL A 213 -13.98 18.34 9.61
N PRO A 214 -13.90 19.52 10.25
CA PRO A 214 -14.80 20.61 9.94
C PRO A 214 -14.46 21.20 8.56
N LEU A 215 -15.42 21.20 7.63
CA LEU A 215 -15.31 21.84 6.32
C LEU A 215 -16.34 22.96 6.19
N THR A 216 -15.96 24.01 5.47
CA THR A 216 -16.91 24.99 4.93
C THR A 216 -17.06 24.72 3.45
N ILE A 217 -18.29 24.51 2.98
CA ILE A 217 -18.60 24.18 1.60
C ILE A 217 -19.59 25.19 1.00
N ILE A 218 -19.69 25.21 -0.31
CA ILE A 218 -20.78 25.85 -1.04
C ILE A 218 -21.60 24.76 -1.72
N ARG A 219 -22.89 24.73 -1.38
CA ARG A 219 -23.91 23.82 -1.91
C ARG A 219 -25.12 24.67 -2.30
N ASP A 220 -25.57 24.54 -3.55
CA ASP A 220 -26.70 25.32 -4.09
C ASP A 220 -26.55 26.84 -3.81
N ASP A 221 -25.39 27.40 -4.13
CA ASP A 221 -25.01 28.81 -3.91
C ASP A 221 -25.05 29.30 -2.45
N THR A 222 -25.12 28.38 -1.48
CA THR A 222 -25.19 28.68 -0.06
C THR A 222 -23.97 28.13 0.68
N GLU A 223 -23.37 28.94 1.54
CA GLU A 223 -22.31 28.48 2.44
C GLU A 223 -22.89 27.56 3.53
N VAL A 224 -22.34 26.37 3.65
CA VAL A 224 -22.74 25.36 4.65
C VAL A 224 -21.50 24.89 5.39
N LYS A 225 -21.61 24.73 6.71
CA LYS A 225 -20.58 24.10 7.54
C LYS A 225 -20.96 22.65 7.81
N VAL A 226 -20.03 21.74 7.58
CA VAL A 226 -20.23 20.30 7.73
C VAL A 226 -19.07 19.71 8.52
N ASP A 227 -19.36 18.77 9.41
CA ASP A 227 -18.35 17.97 10.10
C ASP A 227 -18.29 16.60 9.42
N VAL A 228 -17.24 16.36 8.64
CA VAL A 228 -17.07 15.16 7.81
C VAL A 228 -16.32 14.09 8.61
N PRO A 229 -16.83 12.85 8.72
CA PRO A 229 -16.11 11.80 9.44
C PRO A 229 -14.80 11.44 8.74
N LEU A 230 -13.77 11.17 9.54
CA LEU A 230 -12.58 10.48 9.09
C LEU A 230 -12.86 8.98 9.14
N GLU A 231 -12.61 8.30 8.04
CA GLU A 231 -12.77 6.86 7.94
C GLU A 231 -11.42 6.21 7.66
N GLU A 232 -11.22 5.02 8.22
CA GLU A 232 -10.09 4.18 7.84
C GLU A 232 -10.19 3.77 6.37
N LYS A 233 -9.04 3.47 5.77
CA LYS A 233 -9.04 2.93 4.42
C LYS A 233 -9.71 1.54 4.46
N PRO A 234 -10.69 1.26 3.58
CA PRO A 234 -11.32 -0.05 3.56
C PRO A 234 -10.31 -1.15 3.24
N LEU A 235 -10.67 -2.37 3.62
CA LEU A 235 -9.88 -3.56 3.31
C LEU A 235 -9.77 -3.72 1.79
N GLU A 236 -8.55 -3.91 1.30
CA GLU A 236 -8.30 -4.22 -0.11
C GLU A 236 -8.29 -5.73 -0.30
N LEU A 237 -8.97 -6.22 -1.35
CA LEU A 237 -8.97 -7.64 -1.71
C LEU A 237 -7.54 -8.16 -1.95
N PHE A 238 -6.68 -7.30 -2.49
CA PHE A 238 -5.27 -7.56 -2.71
C PHE A 238 -4.50 -7.01 -1.52
N ARG A 239 -4.39 -7.78 -0.44
CA ARG A 239 -3.65 -7.32 0.74
C ARG A 239 -2.17 -7.13 0.42
N SER A 240 -1.53 -6.18 1.08
CA SER A 240 -0.07 -6.13 1.13
C SER A 240 0.44 -7.12 2.16
N LEU A 241 1.51 -7.83 1.82
CA LEU A 241 2.19 -8.76 2.72
C LEU A 241 2.90 -8.04 3.86
N LYS A 242 3.24 -6.75 3.73
CA LYS A 242 3.93 -5.96 4.77
C LYS A 242 5.19 -6.65 5.34
N GLY A 243 5.90 -7.43 4.51
CA GLY A 243 7.09 -8.19 4.90
C GLY A 243 6.84 -9.63 5.35
N GLU A 244 5.58 -10.06 5.47
CA GLU A 244 5.23 -11.47 5.65
C GLU A 244 5.57 -12.29 4.39
N SER A 245 5.75 -13.59 4.60
CA SER A 245 5.85 -14.52 3.47
C SER A 245 4.46 -14.77 2.89
N PRO A 246 4.32 -14.86 1.55
CA PRO A 246 3.03 -15.20 0.95
C PRO A 246 2.60 -16.60 1.37
N GLU A 247 1.30 -16.76 1.61
CA GLU A 247 0.70 -18.08 1.73
C GLU A 247 0.86 -18.86 0.43
N TYR A 248 1.23 -20.13 0.54
CA TYR A 248 1.33 -21.02 -0.61
C TYR A 248 0.89 -22.44 -0.27
N PHE A 249 0.39 -23.14 -1.26
CA PHE A 249 0.06 -24.56 -1.18
C PHE A 249 0.46 -25.27 -2.48
N VAL A 250 1.13 -26.40 -2.37
CA VAL A 250 1.55 -27.23 -3.50
C VAL A 250 0.76 -28.53 -3.49
N TYR A 251 0.08 -28.79 -4.61
CA TYR A 251 -0.68 -30.02 -4.83
C TYR A 251 -0.27 -30.65 -6.15
N GLY A 252 0.49 -31.73 -6.08
CA GLY A 252 1.24 -32.27 -7.21
C GLY A 252 2.05 -31.18 -7.92
N PRO A 253 1.83 -30.93 -9.23
CA PRO A 253 2.57 -29.93 -9.97
C PRO A 253 2.05 -28.50 -9.72
N LEU A 254 0.90 -28.31 -9.09
CA LEU A 254 0.25 -27.00 -9.00
C LEU A 254 0.76 -26.22 -7.78
N VAL A 255 1.22 -24.99 -8.00
CA VAL A 255 1.63 -24.08 -6.92
C VAL A 255 0.60 -22.96 -6.78
N PHE A 256 -0.26 -23.09 -5.77
CA PHE A 256 -1.26 -22.09 -5.42
C PHE A 256 -0.66 -21.03 -4.49
N VAL A 257 -1.00 -19.78 -4.74
CA VAL A 257 -0.64 -18.63 -3.91
C VAL A 257 -1.82 -17.66 -3.85
N GLU A 258 -1.87 -16.86 -2.79
CA GLU A 258 -2.74 -15.69 -2.74
C GLU A 258 -2.29 -14.62 -3.74
N ALA A 259 -3.22 -13.98 -4.43
CA ALA A 259 -2.95 -12.78 -5.21
C ALA A 259 -2.87 -11.56 -4.28
N THR A 260 -1.69 -10.97 -4.18
CA THR A 260 -1.40 -9.86 -3.25
C THR A 260 -1.12 -8.55 -3.99
N ALA A 261 -1.24 -7.42 -3.28
CA ALA A 261 -0.83 -6.12 -3.82
C ALA A 261 0.66 -6.13 -4.22
N ASP A 262 1.50 -6.85 -3.48
CA ASP A 262 2.93 -7.00 -3.77
C ASP A 262 3.18 -7.69 -5.13
N PHE A 263 2.36 -8.68 -5.50
CA PHE A 263 2.45 -9.34 -6.80
C PHE A 263 2.11 -8.37 -7.94
N THR A 264 1.00 -7.63 -7.82
CA THR A 264 0.59 -6.66 -8.85
C THR A 264 1.55 -5.47 -8.92
N ALA A 265 2.04 -4.99 -7.78
CA ALA A 265 3.01 -3.90 -7.71
C ALA A 265 4.35 -4.30 -8.33
N ALA A 266 4.79 -5.55 -8.17
CA ALA A 266 6.01 -6.06 -8.82
C ALA A 266 5.87 -6.03 -10.36
N LEU A 267 4.70 -6.39 -10.89
CA LEU A 267 4.43 -6.33 -12.33
C LEU A 267 4.47 -4.89 -12.85
N GLU A 268 3.88 -3.94 -12.13
CA GLU A 268 3.87 -2.52 -12.48
C GLU A 268 5.27 -1.88 -12.38
N ALA A 269 6.02 -2.17 -11.32
CA ALA A 269 7.37 -1.66 -11.12
C ALA A 269 8.31 -2.07 -12.27
N GLN A 270 8.16 -3.30 -12.77
CA GLN A 270 8.91 -3.79 -13.92
C GLN A 270 8.57 -3.05 -15.23
N MET A 271 7.36 -2.48 -15.36
CA MET A 271 6.99 -1.64 -16.50
C MET A 271 7.64 -0.24 -16.47
N LEU A 272 8.02 0.24 -15.29
CA LEU A 272 8.64 1.55 -15.08
C LEU A 272 10.17 1.48 -14.90
N GLY A 273 10.73 0.31 -14.56
CA GLY A 273 12.18 0.10 -14.35
C GLY A 273 12.99 0.20 -15.64
N SER A 274 14.26 0.60 -15.64
CA SER A 274 15.02 1.01 -16.84
C SER A 274 15.29 -0.06 -17.92
N ASP A 275 15.12 -1.35 -17.64
CA ASP A 275 15.41 -2.43 -18.58
C ASP A 275 14.29 -2.60 -19.62
N LEU A 276 14.61 -2.32 -20.89
CA LEU A 276 13.64 -2.37 -21.99
C LEU A 276 13.03 -3.77 -22.20
N SER A 277 13.81 -4.82 -21.98
CA SER A 277 13.32 -6.19 -22.16
C SER A 277 12.33 -6.53 -21.06
N VAL A 278 12.64 -6.23 -19.80
CA VAL A 278 11.76 -6.46 -18.65
C VAL A 278 10.46 -5.66 -18.79
N ARG A 279 10.55 -4.39 -19.23
CA ARG A 279 9.37 -3.58 -19.55
C ARG A 279 8.47 -4.24 -20.59
N ALA A 280 9.06 -4.66 -21.72
CA ALA A 280 8.29 -5.23 -22.83
C ALA A 280 7.56 -6.51 -22.41
N HIS A 281 8.21 -7.38 -21.63
CA HIS A 281 7.58 -8.57 -21.06
C HIS A 281 6.43 -8.22 -20.11
N SER A 282 6.62 -7.24 -19.22
CA SER A 282 5.61 -6.83 -18.23
C SER A 282 4.38 -6.20 -18.89
N VAL A 283 4.59 -5.35 -19.90
CA VAL A 283 3.51 -4.78 -20.73
C VAL A 283 2.76 -5.88 -21.48
N ALA A 284 3.48 -6.87 -22.04
CA ALA A 284 2.85 -7.99 -22.73
C ALA A 284 2.02 -8.86 -21.76
N MET A 285 2.52 -9.11 -20.56
CA MET A 285 1.79 -9.82 -19.51
C MET A 285 0.52 -9.08 -19.09
N LEU A 286 0.62 -7.77 -18.80
CA LEU A 286 -0.57 -6.97 -18.44
C LEU A 286 -1.62 -6.98 -19.56
N ARG A 287 -1.20 -6.85 -20.83
CA ARG A 287 -2.11 -6.96 -21.98
C ARG A 287 -2.76 -8.33 -22.08
N LEU A 288 -2.02 -9.41 -21.78
CA LEU A 288 -2.55 -10.76 -21.75
C LEU A 288 -3.62 -10.90 -20.66
N LEU A 289 -3.35 -10.43 -19.45
CA LEU A 289 -4.30 -10.46 -18.32
C LEU A 289 -5.57 -9.68 -18.63
N MET A 290 -5.43 -8.48 -19.22
CA MET A 290 -6.58 -7.67 -19.67
C MET A 290 -7.38 -8.38 -20.76
N TRP A 291 -6.71 -8.95 -21.77
CA TRP A 291 -7.39 -9.65 -22.87
C TRP A 291 -8.12 -10.91 -22.40
N ARG A 292 -7.60 -11.56 -21.34
CA ARG A 292 -8.20 -12.72 -20.68
C ARG A 292 -9.29 -12.36 -19.68
N ASP A 293 -9.55 -11.07 -19.41
CA ASP A 293 -10.52 -10.63 -18.40
C ASP A 293 -10.18 -11.16 -16.99
N SER A 294 -8.89 -11.16 -16.66
CA SER A 294 -8.39 -11.73 -15.39
C SER A 294 -8.81 -10.87 -14.19
N PRO A 295 -9.30 -11.48 -13.09
CA PRO A 295 -9.52 -10.82 -11.81
C PRO A 295 -8.29 -10.14 -11.22
N LEU A 296 -7.08 -10.57 -11.59
CA LEU A 296 -5.82 -9.89 -11.23
C LEU A 296 -5.76 -8.44 -11.76
N VAL A 297 -6.60 -8.13 -12.74
CA VAL A 297 -6.75 -6.80 -13.31
C VAL A 297 -8.11 -6.23 -12.94
N SER A 298 -9.21 -6.94 -13.20
CA SER A 298 -10.55 -6.37 -13.04
C SER A 298 -10.95 -6.11 -11.58
N ARG A 299 -10.38 -6.86 -10.62
CA ARG A 299 -10.72 -6.77 -9.20
C ARG A 299 -9.59 -6.20 -8.31
N ARG A 300 -8.52 -5.65 -8.91
CA ARG A 300 -7.32 -5.22 -8.16
C ARG A 300 -7.53 -4.07 -7.18
N TYR A 301 -8.67 -3.37 -7.26
CA TYR A 301 -9.06 -2.29 -6.37
C TYR A 301 -10.39 -2.57 -5.67
N ASP A 302 -10.89 -3.81 -5.77
CA ASP A 302 -12.12 -4.21 -5.08
C ASP A 302 -11.84 -4.38 -3.60
N GLU A 303 -12.89 -4.18 -2.79
CA GLU A 303 -12.93 -4.65 -1.41
C GLU A 303 -13.32 -6.14 -1.38
N PRO A 304 -12.94 -6.89 -0.34
CA PRO A 304 -13.46 -8.23 -0.12
C PRO A 304 -15.00 -8.25 -0.07
N ALA A 305 -15.62 -9.08 -0.89
CA ALA A 305 -17.07 -9.28 -0.92
C ALA A 305 -17.59 -9.98 0.35
N PHE A 306 -16.70 -10.63 1.11
CA PHE A 306 -16.96 -11.21 2.43
C PHE A 306 -15.68 -11.29 3.24
N GLU A 307 -15.80 -11.43 4.55
CA GLU A 307 -14.66 -11.57 5.47
C GLU A 307 -13.76 -12.75 5.07
N GLY A 308 -12.47 -12.46 4.87
CA GLY A 308 -11.46 -13.43 4.48
C GLY A 308 -11.54 -13.90 3.03
N GLU A 309 -12.18 -13.16 2.12
CA GLU A 309 -12.05 -13.40 0.67
C GLU A 309 -10.58 -13.24 0.24
N GLN A 310 -10.08 -14.21 -0.53
CA GLN A 310 -8.81 -14.08 -1.25
C GLN A 310 -8.98 -14.61 -2.67
N LEU A 311 -8.33 -13.97 -3.63
CA LEU A 311 -8.14 -14.56 -4.95
C LEU A 311 -6.97 -15.52 -4.90
N VAL A 312 -7.24 -16.81 -5.10
CA VAL A 312 -6.20 -17.84 -5.19
C VAL A 312 -5.77 -17.99 -6.63
N MET A 313 -4.47 -17.87 -6.91
CA MET A 313 -3.91 -18.02 -8.26
C MET A 313 -2.84 -19.11 -8.32
N LEU A 314 -2.60 -19.62 -9.51
CA LEU A 314 -1.44 -20.45 -9.77
C LEU A 314 -0.23 -19.57 -10.08
N SER A 315 0.82 -19.65 -9.28
CA SER A 315 2.08 -18.93 -9.55
C SER A 315 2.89 -19.62 -10.63
N ASN A 316 2.92 -20.96 -10.60
CA ASN A 316 3.67 -21.78 -11.54
C ASN A 316 3.13 -23.23 -11.55
N SER A 317 3.66 -24.03 -12.49
CA SER A 317 3.55 -25.49 -12.46
C SER A 317 4.94 -26.10 -12.31
N LEU A 318 5.13 -26.95 -11.30
CA LEU A 318 6.34 -27.74 -11.13
C LEU A 318 6.39 -28.82 -12.23
N PRO A 319 7.53 -28.96 -12.95
CA PRO A 319 7.66 -29.94 -14.01
C PRO A 319 7.42 -31.38 -13.52
N HIS A 320 6.46 -32.08 -14.11
CA HIS A 320 6.24 -33.51 -13.86
C HIS A 320 5.52 -34.18 -15.04
N LYS A 321 5.64 -35.51 -15.17
CA LYS A 321 5.01 -36.26 -16.26
C LYS A 321 3.48 -36.20 -16.24
N ILE A 322 2.87 -36.01 -15.06
CA ILE A 322 1.40 -35.96 -14.92
C ILE A 322 0.82 -34.64 -15.44
N SER A 323 1.64 -33.60 -15.59
CA SER A 323 1.22 -32.33 -16.21
C SER A 323 1.52 -32.27 -17.71
N LEU A 324 1.93 -33.39 -18.32
CA LEU A 324 2.24 -33.45 -19.74
C LEU A 324 1.00 -33.13 -20.58
N GLY A 325 1.13 -32.16 -21.48
CA GLY A 325 0.06 -31.73 -22.38
C GLY A 325 -0.61 -30.43 -21.96
N TYR A 326 -0.51 -30.05 -20.69
CA TYR A 326 -1.03 -28.78 -20.19
C TYR A 326 -0.07 -27.61 -20.51
N GLY A 327 -0.65 -26.45 -20.81
CA GLY A 327 0.08 -25.19 -20.89
C GLY A 327 0.52 -24.67 -19.52
N SER A 328 1.26 -23.57 -19.50
CA SER A 328 1.59 -22.90 -18.23
C SER A 328 0.30 -22.32 -17.61
N PRO A 329 -0.02 -22.68 -16.36
CA PRO A 329 -1.21 -22.14 -15.70
C PRO A 329 -0.93 -20.85 -14.93
N ALA A 330 0.30 -20.34 -14.98
CA ALA A 330 0.73 -19.17 -14.23
C ALA A 330 -0.22 -17.99 -14.44
N THR A 331 -0.52 -17.25 -13.37
CA THR A 331 -1.42 -16.09 -13.32
C THR A 331 -2.91 -16.38 -13.50
N ASN A 332 -3.33 -17.63 -13.68
CA ASN A 332 -4.75 -17.97 -13.64
C ASN A 332 -5.26 -17.97 -12.20
N VAL A 333 -6.35 -17.24 -11.97
CA VAL A 333 -7.11 -17.26 -10.71
C VAL A 333 -8.02 -18.48 -10.73
N VAL A 334 -7.92 -19.31 -9.69
CA VAL A 334 -8.72 -20.51 -9.52
C VAL A 334 -10.13 -20.08 -9.13
N LYS A 335 -11.09 -20.35 -10.01
CA LYS A 335 -12.50 -20.08 -9.76
C LYS A 335 -13.09 -21.14 -8.86
N ALA A 336 -12.89 -22.41 -9.24
CA ALA A 336 -13.53 -23.53 -8.58
C ALA A 336 -12.65 -24.79 -8.63
N VAL A 337 -12.79 -25.63 -7.61
CA VAL A 337 -12.30 -27.01 -7.59
C VAL A 337 -13.49 -27.95 -7.52
N ASN A 338 -13.57 -28.90 -8.45
CA ASN A 338 -14.67 -29.86 -8.59
C ASN A 338 -16.06 -29.18 -8.57
N GLY A 339 -16.17 -28.01 -9.20
CA GLY A 339 -17.40 -27.22 -9.30
C GLY A 339 -17.78 -26.42 -8.05
N THR A 340 -16.95 -26.43 -7.00
CA THR A 340 -17.14 -25.60 -5.80
C THR A 340 -16.26 -24.35 -5.90
N ASP A 341 -16.88 -23.16 -5.82
CA ASP A 341 -16.18 -21.88 -5.91
C ASP A 341 -15.19 -21.69 -4.75
N ILE A 342 -13.97 -21.25 -5.08
CA ILE A 342 -12.92 -20.99 -4.10
C ILE A 342 -13.18 -19.64 -3.42
N ARG A 343 -12.98 -19.62 -2.11
CA ARG A 343 -13.19 -18.43 -1.27
C ARG A 343 -11.88 -17.80 -0.81
N ASN A 344 -10.90 -18.65 -0.53
CA ASN A 344 -9.56 -18.28 -0.06
C ASN A 344 -8.64 -19.51 -0.08
N MET A 345 -7.37 -19.33 0.30
CA MET A 345 -6.35 -20.38 0.35
C MET A 345 -6.75 -21.52 1.30
N ARG A 346 -7.26 -21.21 2.49
CA ARG A 346 -7.73 -22.21 3.46
C ARG A 346 -8.83 -23.10 2.87
N HIS A 347 -9.87 -22.49 2.28
CA HIS A 347 -10.98 -23.22 1.67
C HIS A 347 -10.50 -24.12 0.51
N LEU A 348 -9.53 -23.65 -0.30
CA LEU A 348 -8.92 -24.48 -1.34
C LEU A 348 -8.25 -25.72 -0.74
N VAL A 349 -7.45 -25.56 0.31
CA VAL A 349 -6.73 -26.67 0.97
C VAL A 349 -7.70 -27.69 1.55
N GLU A 350 -8.76 -27.23 2.21
CA GLU A 350 -9.83 -28.09 2.75
C GLU A 350 -10.51 -28.91 1.64
N LEU A 351 -10.89 -28.26 0.53
CA LEU A 351 -11.53 -28.94 -0.60
C LEU A 351 -10.64 -30.01 -1.21
N LEU A 352 -9.34 -29.75 -1.36
CA LEU A 352 -8.38 -30.73 -1.90
C LEU A 352 -8.16 -31.90 -0.93
N ARG A 353 -7.98 -31.62 0.36
CA ARG A 353 -7.76 -32.63 1.42
C ARG A 353 -8.97 -33.57 1.52
N ASP A 354 -10.16 -33.00 1.53
CA ASP A 354 -11.40 -33.73 1.82
C ASP A 354 -11.99 -34.39 0.58
N SER A 355 -11.57 -33.99 -0.62
CA SER A 355 -12.06 -34.56 -1.87
C SER A 355 -11.98 -36.08 -1.87
N LYS A 356 -13.09 -36.71 -2.28
CA LYS A 356 -13.18 -38.15 -2.53
C LYS A 356 -13.46 -38.46 -4.00
N ASP A 357 -13.40 -37.43 -4.86
CA ASP A 357 -13.64 -37.57 -6.29
C ASP A 357 -12.49 -38.32 -6.96
N GLU A 358 -12.79 -38.99 -8.07
CA GLU A 358 -11.77 -39.69 -8.87
C GLU A 358 -10.80 -38.70 -9.53
N PHE A 359 -11.30 -37.52 -9.90
CA PHE A 359 -10.55 -36.48 -10.57
C PHE A 359 -10.62 -35.16 -9.80
N ILE A 360 -9.52 -34.41 -9.87
CA ILE A 360 -9.43 -33.03 -9.40
C ILE A 360 -9.50 -32.12 -10.62
N HIS A 361 -10.61 -31.42 -10.76
CA HIS A 361 -10.87 -30.43 -11.78
C HIS A 361 -10.59 -29.04 -11.23
N SER A 362 -9.68 -28.29 -11.84
CA SER A 362 -9.45 -26.87 -11.56
C SER A 362 -10.01 -26.02 -12.70
N ASP A 363 -11.01 -25.22 -12.39
CA ASP A 363 -11.63 -24.24 -13.29
C ASP A 363 -11.10 -22.84 -12.95
N PHE A 364 -10.85 -22.00 -13.95
CA PHE A 364 -10.22 -20.69 -13.77
C PHE A 364 -11.13 -19.53 -14.17
N ASP A 365 -10.99 -18.41 -13.46
CA ASP A 365 -11.71 -17.18 -13.71
C ASP A 365 -10.94 -16.31 -14.72
N ALA A 366 -10.86 -16.80 -15.96
CA ALA A 366 -10.27 -16.06 -17.08
C ALA A 366 -10.67 -16.70 -18.40
N LYS A 367 -10.86 -15.88 -19.44
CA LYS A 367 -11.07 -16.34 -20.82
C LYS A 367 -9.84 -17.11 -21.31
N PHE A 368 -10.08 -18.11 -22.15
CA PHE A 368 -9.04 -18.95 -22.77
C PHE A 368 -8.15 -19.69 -21.76
N SER A 369 -8.64 -19.93 -20.54
CA SER A 369 -7.98 -20.80 -19.58
C SER A 369 -8.21 -22.25 -19.93
N GLU A 370 -7.12 -23.01 -19.95
CA GLU A 370 -7.20 -24.46 -20.02
C GLU A 370 -7.73 -25.00 -18.70
N LYS A 371 -8.70 -25.90 -18.74
CA LYS A 371 -9.16 -26.63 -17.54
C LYS A 371 -8.10 -27.67 -17.20
N LEU A 372 -7.63 -27.69 -15.95
CA LEU A 372 -6.70 -28.72 -15.49
C LEU A 372 -7.48 -29.85 -14.84
N VAL A 373 -7.17 -31.09 -15.23
CA VAL A 373 -7.79 -32.29 -14.66
C VAL A 373 -6.71 -33.31 -14.34
N PHE A 374 -6.65 -33.74 -13.09
CA PHE A 374 -5.71 -34.77 -12.65
C PHE A 374 -6.46 -35.91 -12.00
N SER A 375 -6.01 -37.15 -12.21
CA SER A 375 -6.44 -38.27 -11.35
C SER A 375 -6.02 -37.94 -9.92
N ARG A 376 -6.96 -38.02 -8.98
CA ARG A 376 -6.69 -37.75 -7.56
C ARG A 376 -5.64 -38.72 -7.01
N GLU A 377 -5.74 -39.98 -7.37
CA GLU A 377 -4.77 -41.00 -6.94
C GLU A 377 -3.36 -40.68 -7.46
N GLU A 378 -3.23 -40.31 -8.74
CA GLU A 378 -1.93 -40.05 -9.34
C GLU A 378 -1.27 -38.75 -8.84
N ILE A 379 -2.06 -37.68 -8.63
CA ILE A 379 -1.53 -36.40 -8.17
C ILE A 379 -1.08 -36.46 -6.70
N GLU A 380 -1.81 -37.19 -5.86
CA GLU A 380 -1.43 -37.43 -4.45
C GLU A 380 -0.16 -38.27 -4.38
N ALA A 381 -0.13 -39.40 -5.12
CA ALA A 381 1.02 -40.30 -5.14
C ALA A 381 2.30 -39.62 -5.66
N ALA A 382 2.17 -38.60 -6.53
CA ALA A 382 3.30 -37.88 -7.09
C ALA A 382 3.74 -36.65 -6.27
N SER A 383 2.94 -36.17 -5.31
CA SER A 383 3.16 -34.86 -4.67
C SER A 383 4.51 -34.75 -3.96
N ASP A 384 4.88 -35.73 -3.14
CA ASP A 384 6.14 -35.70 -2.38
C ASP A 384 7.38 -35.81 -3.28
N ASP A 385 7.28 -36.63 -4.34
CA ASP A 385 8.33 -36.76 -5.36
C ASP A 385 8.53 -35.45 -6.13
N ILE A 386 7.43 -34.77 -6.48
CA ILE A 386 7.47 -33.48 -7.17
C ILE A 386 8.13 -32.42 -6.29
N LEU A 387 7.75 -32.34 -5.01
CA LEU A 387 8.36 -31.40 -4.06
C LEU A 387 9.86 -31.62 -3.96
N THR A 388 10.27 -32.87 -3.73
CA THR A 388 11.68 -33.25 -3.58
C THR A 388 12.48 -32.95 -4.85
N ALA A 389 11.97 -33.33 -6.03
CA ALA A 389 12.65 -33.13 -7.30
C ALA A 389 12.84 -31.65 -7.67
N ASN A 390 11.98 -30.77 -7.15
CA ASN A 390 12.02 -29.33 -7.39
C ASN A 390 12.64 -28.53 -6.23
N GLY A 391 13.21 -29.21 -5.22
CA GLY A 391 13.85 -28.54 -4.08
C GLY A 391 12.88 -27.79 -3.18
N VAL A 392 11.60 -28.14 -3.21
CA VAL A 392 10.58 -27.53 -2.35
C VAL A 392 10.54 -28.29 -1.03
N SER A 393 10.92 -27.61 0.06
CA SER A 393 11.12 -28.25 1.37
C SER A 393 9.83 -28.57 2.12
N ARG A 394 8.73 -27.86 1.84
CA ARG A 394 7.41 -28.08 2.45
C ARG A 394 6.31 -27.89 1.42
N ARG A 395 5.21 -28.62 1.58
CA ARG A 395 4.06 -28.52 0.68
C ARG A 395 3.26 -27.23 0.84
N ALA A 396 3.38 -26.55 1.97
CA ALA A 396 2.55 -25.39 2.30
C ALA A 396 3.28 -24.42 3.23
N SER A 397 2.77 -23.19 3.32
CA SER A 397 3.05 -22.29 4.44
C SER A 397 2.58 -22.90 5.77
N THR A 398 3.11 -22.41 6.89
CA THR A 398 2.86 -23.02 8.21
C THR A 398 1.37 -23.11 8.53
N GLU A 399 0.59 -22.05 8.34
CA GLU A 399 -0.85 -22.07 8.66
C GLU A 399 -1.62 -23.05 7.77
N LEU A 400 -1.28 -23.12 6.48
CA LEU A 400 -1.96 -24.01 5.53
C LEU A 400 -1.55 -25.48 5.70
N LEU A 401 -0.35 -25.75 6.23
CA LEU A 401 0.07 -27.10 6.56
C LEU A 401 -0.79 -27.68 7.68
N GLU A 402 -1.10 -26.89 8.70
CA GLU A 402 -2.01 -27.30 9.78
C GLU A 402 -3.40 -27.64 9.26
N VAL A 403 -3.90 -26.88 8.27
CA VAL A 403 -5.18 -27.18 7.60
C VAL A 403 -5.10 -28.50 6.85
N TRP A 404 -4.02 -28.72 6.10
CA TRP A 404 -3.84 -29.95 5.33
C TRP A 404 -3.72 -31.19 6.23
N GLU A 405 -3.06 -31.07 7.38
CA GLU A 405 -2.80 -32.18 8.31
C GLU A 405 -3.92 -32.39 9.33
N ALA A 406 -4.90 -31.48 9.42
CA ALA A 406 -6.04 -31.63 10.31
C ALA A 406 -6.90 -32.86 9.92
N GLU A 407 -7.17 -33.71 10.92
CA GLU A 407 -7.93 -34.97 10.81
C GLU A 407 -9.44 -34.79 10.57
#